data_AF-A0A6V8NU53-F1
#
_entry.id   AF-A0A6V8NU53-F1
#
_cell.length_a   1.000
_cell.length_b   1.000
_cell.length_c   1.000
_cell.angle_alpha   90.00
_cell.angle_beta   90.00
_cell.angle_gamma   90.00
#
_symmetry.space_group_name_H-M   'P 1'
#
loop_
_entity.id
_entity.type
_entity.pdbx_description
1 polymer ?
#
loop_
_entity_poly.entity_id
_entity_poly.type
_entity_poly.pdbx_seq_one_letter_code
_entity_poly.pdbx_strand_id
1 'polypeptide(L)'
;MLITERYKDQIHGVLSCYDRVVLRGTLPGWNYAQGMTSFLYANQIRIFDYPSFAQPLRGEIRDNAEQLAAENGLEIEHIRKIKAFRKEDRIQDILKERGTHPGLVHIFSAMESCSSYKPWHDRGTGKTFLKHDTAKCLHYYFYFIDPELGLSLQRHLPEYIQYVVVQLKKLPYILNQDS
;
A
#
# COMPACT_ATOMS: atom_id res chain seq x y z
N MET A 1 35.85 -15.34 -12.14
CA MET A 1 36.20 -15.46 -10.72
C MET A 1 35.48 -14.35 -9.98
N LEU A 2 34.63 -14.69 -9.01
CA LEU A 2 33.87 -13.69 -8.24
C LEU A 2 34.82 -12.92 -7.31
N ILE A 3 34.47 -11.67 -6.96
CA ILE A 3 35.24 -10.85 -6.01
C ILE A 3 35.37 -11.57 -4.65
N THR A 4 34.32 -12.29 -4.25
CA THR A 4 34.27 -13.11 -3.03
C THR A 4 35.28 -14.25 -3.02
N GLU A 5 35.64 -14.78 -4.20
CA GLU A 5 36.63 -15.85 -4.35
C GLU A 5 38.05 -15.29 -4.46
N ARG A 6 38.21 -14.17 -5.18
CA ARG A 6 39.52 -13.57 -5.45
C ARG A 6 40.14 -12.91 -4.21
N TYR A 7 39.32 -12.39 -3.30
CA TYR A 7 39.76 -11.64 -2.13
C TYR A 7 39.31 -12.28 -0.80
N LYS A 8 39.11 -13.60 -0.78
CA LYS A 8 38.60 -14.33 0.39
C LYS A 8 39.34 -13.98 1.68
N ASP A 9 40.66 -13.88 1.64
CA ASP A 9 41.51 -13.60 2.81
C ASP A 9 41.47 -12.12 3.26
N GLN A 10 40.92 -11.23 2.43
CA GLN A 10 40.75 -9.80 2.73
C GLN A 10 39.30 -9.45 3.12
N ILE A 11 38.37 -10.39 2.98
CA ILE A 11 36.95 -10.22 3.31
C ILE A 11 36.72 -10.78 4.71
N HIS A 12 36.42 -9.89 5.66
CA HIS A 12 36.10 -10.29 7.04
C HIS A 12 34.71 -10.93 7.19
N GLY A 13 33.82 -10.73 6.21
CA GLY A 13 32.49 -11.32 6.17
C GLY A 13 31.64 -10.78 5.02
N VAL A 14 30.53 -11.45 4.72
CA VAL A 14 29.55 -11.04 3.70
C VAL A 14 28.26 -10.65 4.39
N LEU A 15 27.89 -9.36 4.30
CA LEU A 15 26.58 -8.88 4.74
C LEU A 15 25.52 -9.24 3.70
N SER A 16 24.61 -10.13 4.06
CA SER A 16 23.45 -10.49 3.25
C SER A 16 22.18 -10.00 3.94
N CYS A 17 21.66 -8.85 3.52
CA CYS A 17 20.38 -8.33 4.02
C CYS A 17 19.57 -7.70 2.89
N TYR A 18 18.24 -7.82 2.98
CA TYR A 18 17.34 -7.01 2.16
C TYR A 18 17.29 -5.60 2.72
N ASP A 19 17.65 -4.59 1.91
CA ASP A 19 17.51 -3.18 2.27
C ASP A 19 16.03 -2.77 2.38
N ARG A 20 15.18 -3.35 1.53
CA ARG A 20 13.72 -3.18 1.56
C ARG A 20 13.02 -4.35 0.89
N VAL A 21 11.91 -4.80 1.46
CA VAL A 21 11.00 -5.75 0.80
C VAL A 21 9.72 -5.02 0.43
N VAL A 22 9.38 -5.01 -0.86
CA VAL A 22 8.15 -4.38 -1.36
C VAL A 22 7.22 -5.49 -1.84
N LEU A 23 6.10 -5.66 -1.14
CA LEU A 23 5.06 -6.59 -1.53
C LEU A 23 3.96 -5.83 -2.27
N ARG A 24 3.73 -6.21 -3.52
CA ARG A 24 2.72 -5.58 -4.38
C ARG A 24 1.67 -6.59 -4.79
N GLY A 25 0.44 -6.41 -4.30
CA GLY A 25 -0.74 -7.07 -4.85
C GLY A 25 -1.23 -6.33 -6.08
N THR A 26 -1.68 -7.06 -7.10
CA THR A 26 -2.50 -6.47 -8.17
C THR A 26 -3.70 -7.37 -8.40
N LEU A 27 -4.85 -6.78 -8.72
CA LEU A 27 -6.02 -7.51 -9.19
C LEU A 27 -6.14 -7.33 -10.71
N PRO A 28 -5.64 -8.29 -11.51
CA PRO A 28 -5.53 -8.11 -12.97
C PRO A 28 -6.89 -7.86 -13.63
N GLY A 29 -7.98 -8.41 -13.10
CA GLY A 29 -9.32 -8.22 -13.66
C GLY A 29 -9.90 -6.82 -13.44
N TRP A 30 -9.41 -6.06 -12.46
CA TRP A 30 -10.02 -4.77 -12.06
C TRP A 30 -9.08 -3.57 -12.26
N ASN A 31 -7.78 -3.82 -12.47
CA ASN A 31 -6.75 -2.80 -12.49
C ASN A 31 -6.64 -2.00 -13.79
N TYR A 32 -7.54 -2.23 -14.76
CA TYR A 32 -7.65 -1.44 -15.98
C TYR A 32 -9.09 -1.37 -16.47
N ALA A 33 -9.40 -0.37 -17.30
CA ALA A 33 -10.77 -0.02 -17.67
C ALA A 33 -11.51 -1.14 -18.42
N GLN A 34 -10.85 -1.82 -19.36
CA GLN A 34 -11.44 -2.95 -20.09
C GLN A 34 -11.63 -4.16 -19.17
N GLY A 35 -10.67 -4.45 -18.28
CA GLY A 35 -10.81 -5.51 -17.27
C GLY A 35 -12.02 -5.27 -16.38
N MET A 36 -12.13 -4.07 -15.80
CA MET A 36 -13.27 -3.70 -14.97
C MET A 36 -14.58 -3.74 -15.76
N THR A 37 -14.57 -3.34 -17.03
CA THR A 37 -15.73 -3.48 -17.93
C THR A 37 -16.15 -4.95 -18.07
N SER A 38 -15.21 -5.85 -18.35
CA SER A 38 -15.46 -7.29 -18.44
C SER A 38 -15.98 -7.86 -17.12
N PHE A 39 -15.46 -7.40 -15.99
CA PHE A 39 -15.93 -7.81 -14.68
C PHE A 39 -17.38 -7.38 -14.42
N LEU A 40 -17.72 -6.11 -14.69
CA LEU A 40 -19.10 -5.62 -14.53
C LEU A 40 -20.07 -6.41 -15.40
N TYR A 41 -19.69 -6.69 -16.66
CA TYR A 41 -20.50 -7.53 -17.54
C TYR A 41 -20.68 -8.96 -17.04
N ALA A 42 -19.61 -9.60 -16.57
CA ALA A 42 -19.67 -10.96 -16.02
C ALA A 42 -20.59 -11.04 -14.79
N ASN A 43 -20.70 -9.96 -14.02
CA ASN A 43 -21.55 -9.87 -12.82
C ASN A 43 -22.92 -9.23 -13.08
N GLN A 44 -23.30 -9.03 -14.35
CA GLN A 44 -24.59 -8.43 -14.74
C GLN A 44 -24.82 -7.01 -14.18
N ILE A 45 -23.74 -6.28 -13.87
CA ILE A 45 -23.79 -4.89 -13.42
C ILE A 45 -23.72 -3.99 -14.65
N ARG A 46 -24.68 -3.05 -14.76
CA ARG A 46 -24.66 -2.09 -15.87
C ARG A 46 -23.48 -1.14 -15.70
N ILE A 47 -22.84 -0.78 -16.82
CA ILE A 47 -21.67 0.13 -16.81
C ILE A 47 -21.96 1.45 -16.10
N PHE A 48 -23.19 1.99 -16.24
CA PHE A 48 -23.60 3.23 -15.58
C PHE A 48 -23.89 3.08 -14.08
N ASP A 49 -24.05 1.86 -13.58
CA ASP A 49 -24.21 1.57 -12.14
C ASP A 49 -22.84 1.41 -11.44
N TYR A 50 -21.72 1.58 -12.16
CA TYR A 50 -20.36 1.52 -11.59
C TYR A 50 -20.17 2.36 -10.31
N PRO A 51 -20.62 3.63 -10.23
CA PRO A 51 -20.48 4.42 -9.00
C PRO A 51 -21.18 3.78 -7.80
N SER A 52 -22.38 3.24 -8.01
CA SER A 52 -23.17 2.56 -6.99
C SER A 52 -22.51 1.25 -6.53
N PHE A 53 -21.84 0.55 -7.44
CA PHE A 53 -21.03 -0.63 -7.13
C PHE A 53 -19.77 -0.27 -6.31
N ALA A 54 -19.06 0.80 -6.68
CA ALA A 54 -17.79 1.16 -6.05
C ALA A 54 -17.94 1.87 -4.69
N GLN A 55 -19.06 2.58 -4.48
CA GLN A 55 -19.32 3.33 -3.25
C GLN A 55 -19.27 2.49 -1.95
N PRO A 56 -19.93 1.31 -1.84
CA PRO A 56 -19.89 0.51 -0.62
C PRO A 56 -18.48 0.01 -0.30
N LEU A 57 -17.72 -0.41 -1.32
CA LEU A 57 -16.32 -0.86 -1.15
C LEU A 57 -15.45 0.22 -0.51
N ARG A 58 -15.63 1.48 -0.94
CA ARG A 58 -14.96 2.64 -0.32
C ARG A 58 -15.37 2.82 1.15
N GLY A 59 -16.65 2.60 1.45
CA GLY A 59 -17.17 2.64 2.82
C GLY A 59 -16.48 1.62 3.71
N GLU A 60 -16.45 0.36 3.28
CA GLU A 60 -15.81 -0.74 4.01
C GLU A 60 -14.35 -0.45 4.33
N ILE A 61 -13.58 0.12 3.40
CA ILE A 61 -12.18 0.49 3.64
C ILE A 61 -12.05 1.53 4.76
N ARG A 62 -12.91 2.55 4.75
CA ARG A 62 -12.91 3.58 5.81
C ARG A 62 -13.32 2.98 7.14
N ASP A 63 -14.42 2.24 7.15
CA ASP A 63 -15.00 1.71 8.38
C ASP A 63 -14.02 0.71 9.03
N ASN A 64 -13.33 -0.12 8.22
CA ASN A 64 -12.24 -0.98 8.70
C ASN A 64 -11.05 -0.19 9.26
N ALA A 65 -10.67 0.93 8.63
CA ALA A 65 -9.58 1.77 9.12
C ALA A 65 -9.93 2.43 10.46
N GLU A 66 -11.15 2.93 10.60
CA GLU A 66 -11.68 3.52 11.83
C GLU A 66 -11.80 2.49 12.95
N GLN A 67 -12.30 1.29 12.63
CA GLN A 67 -12.36 0.19 13.58
C GLN A 67 -10.97 -0.20 14.07
N LEU A 68 -10.00 -0.40 13.16
CA LEU A 68 -8.64 -0.78 13.53
C LEU A 68 -7.96 0.31 14.39
N ALA A 69 -8.22 1.58 14.10
CA ALA A 69 -7.74 2.69 14.92
C ALA A 69 -8.32 2.63 16.34
N ALA A 70 -9.64 2.46 16.46
CA ALA A 70 -10.34 2.37 17.74
C ALA A 70 -9.88 1.17 18.58
N GLU A 71 -9.74 0.00 17.97
CA GLU A 71 -9.26 -1.23 18.65
C GLU A 71 -7.85 -1.09 19.22
N ASN A 72 -7.02 -0.23 18.62
CA ASN A 72 -5.65 0.04 19.06
C ASN A 72 -5.52 1.33 19.88
N GLY A 73 -6.63 2.03 20.17
CA GLY A 73 -6.62 3.31 20.90
C GLY A 73 -5.88 4.43 20.16
N LEU A 74 -5.87 4.41 18.83
CA LEU A 74 -5.18 5.37 17.97
C LEU A 74 -6.18 6.32 17.31
N GLU A 75 -5.74 7.55 17.05
CA GLU A 75 -6.46 8.49 16.19
C GLU A 75 -5.88 8.48 14.78
N ILE A 76 -6.75 8.52 13.76
CA ILE A 76 -6.32 8.63 12.36
C ILE A 76 -5.91 10.08 12.08
N GLU A 77 -4.62 10.30 11.79
CA GLU A 77 -4.09 11.64 11.50
C GLU A 77 -4.29 12.01 10.02
N HIS A 78 -5.16 12.99 9.75
CA HIS A 78 -5.43 13.44 8.38
C HIS A 78 -4.40 14.46 7.86
N ILE A 79 -3.63 14.07 6.85
CA ILE A 79 -2.61 14.88 6.21
C ILE A 79 -3.24 15.81 5.16
N ARG A 80 -3.29 17.09 5.49
CA ARG A 80 -3.82 18.13 4.59
C ARG A 80 -2.85 18.55 3.48
N LYS A 81 -1.54 18.56 3.77
CA LYS A 81 -0.48 19.03 2.84
C LYS A 81 0.58 17.96 2.63
N ILE A 82 0.27 16.99 1.78
CA ILE A 82 1.10 15.79 1.53
C ILE A 82 2.51 16.13 1.09
N LYS A 83 2.71 17.20 0.30
CA LYS A 83 4.04 17.61 -0.17
C LYS A 83 4.92 18.22 0.92
N ALA A 84 4.32 18.80 1.97
CA ALA A 84 5.03 19.48 3.05
C ALA A 84 5.22 18.58 4.28
N PHE A 85 4.50 17.47 4.35
CA PHE A 85 4.48 16.59 5.51
C PHE A 85 5.23 15.30 5.22
N ARG A 86 6.31 15.05 5.98
CA ARG A 86 7.11 13.83 5.89
C ARG A 86 6.61 12.82 6.92
N LYS A 87 5.88 11.81 6.43
CA LYS A 87 5.28 10.75 7.26
C LYS A 87 6.33 10.01 8.08
N GLU A 88 7.48 9.73 7.47
CA GLU A 88 8.57 9.03 8.13
C GLU A 88 9.11 9.79 9.35
N ASP A 89 9.25 11.12 9.24
CA ASP A 89 9.73 11.96 10.35
C ASP A 89 8.72 11.91 11.51
N ARG A 90 7.41 12.05 11.21
CA ARG A 90 6.34 11.93 12.20
C ARG A 90 6.32 10.57 12.89
N ILE A 91 6.53 9.50 12.14
CA ILE A 91 6.61 8.14 12.69
C ILE A 91 7.82 7.98 13.60
N GLN A 92 8.98 8.54 13.24
CA GLN A 92 10.14 8.50 14.14
C GLN A 92 9.87 9.20 15.47
N ASP A 93 9.14 10.31 15.47
CA ASP A 93 8.77 10.99 16.71
C ASP A 93 7.82 10.15 17.57
N ILE A 94 6.82 9.51 16.96
CA ILE A 94 5.91 8.58 17.68
C ILE A 94 6.70 7.41 18.27
N LEU A 95 7.69 6.89 17.54
CA LEU A 95 8.53 5.77 18.02
C LEU A 95 9.44 6.15 19.18
N LYS A 96 9.81 7.43 19.36
CA LYS A 96 10.57 7.89 20.53
C LYS A 96 9.76 7.78 21.82
N GLU A 97 8.44 7.96 21.73
CA GLU A 97 7.53 7.93 22.88
C GLU A 97 7.00 6.51 23.14
N ARG A 98 6.48 5.85 22.09
CA ARG A 98 5.90 4.50 22.17
C ARG A 98 6.97 3.41 22.30
N GLY A 99 8.15 3.63 21.73
CA GLY A 99 9.17 2.59 21.54
C GLY A 99 8.89 1.67 20.34
N THR A 100 9.77 0.68 20.15
CA THR A 100 9.82 -0.19 18.97
C THR A 100 9.18 -1.56 19.16
N HIS A 101 8.27 -1.70 20.12
CA HIS A 101 7.57 -2.96 20.34
C HIS A 101 6.62 -3.27 19.17
N PRO A 102 6.37 -4.56 18.84
CA PRO A 102 5.48 -4.95 17.75
C PRO A 102 4.06 -4.38 17.85
N GLY A 103 3.36 -4.36 16.72
CA GLY A 103 1.96 -3.92 16.61
C GLY A 103 1.78 -2.61 15.83
N LEU A 104 0.53 -2.14 15.76
CA LEU A 104 0.18 -0.93 15.04
C LEU A 104 0.81 0.30 15.72
N VAL A 105 1.49 1.13 14.92
CA VAL A 105 2.19 2.34 15.38
C VAL A 105 1.31 3.56 15.17
N HIS A 106 0.81 3.76 13.94
CA HIS A 106 -0.03 4.91 13.61
C HIS A 106 -0.78 4.72 12.29
N ILE A 107 -1.86 5.47 12.10
CA ILE A 107 -2.60 5.52 10.84
C ILE A 107 -2.67 6.97 10.35
N PHE A 108 -2.24 7.21 9.12
CA PHE A 108 -2.52 8.47 8.43
C PHE A 108 -3.61 8.30 7.39
N SER A 109 -4.37 9.37 7.15
CA SER A 109 -5.25 9.49 5.99
C SER A 109 -4.86 10.70 5.14
N ALA A 110 -4.99 10.59 3.81
CA ALA A 110 -4.65 11.70 2.91
C ALA A 110 -5.48 11.67 1.63
N MET A 111 -5.85 12.85 1.12
CA MET A 111 -6.54 12.97 -0.18
C MET A 111 -5.51 13.05 -1.31
N GLU A 112 -5.44 12.03 -2.16
CA GLU A 112 -4.50 11.96 -3.29
C GLU A 112 -5.23 11.70 -4.61
N SER A 113 -4.54 12.01 -5.72
CA SER A 113 -5.01 11.64 -7.04
C SER A 113 -4.96 10.12 -7.20
N CYS A 114 -6.05 9.55 -7.71
CA CYS A 114 -6.24 8.13 -7.95
C CYS A 114 -6.69 7.91 -9.40
N SER A 115 -6.29 6.80 -10.01
CA SER A 115 -6.89 6.29 -11.23
C SER A 115 -8.33 5.89 -10.94
N SER A 116 -9.25 6.37 -11.76
CA SER A 116 -10.67 6.07 -11.64
C SER A 116 -11.23 5.69 -12.99
N TYR A 117 -12.49 5.28 -13.00
CA TYR A 117 -13.21 4.99 -14.22
C TYR A 117 -14.47 5.80 -14.33
N LYS A 118 -14.81 6.20 -15.56
CA LYS A 118 -16.11 6.78 -15.87
C LYS A 118 -16.88 5.90 -16.85
N PRO A 119 -18.20 5.73 -16.64
CA PRO A 119 -19.08 5.12 -17.62
C PRO A 119 -19.02 5.87 -18.95
N TRP A 120 -18.97 5.13 -20.05
CA TRP A 120 -18.98 5.68 -21.39
C TRP A 120 -19.95 4.89 -22.28
N HIS A 121 -20.58 5.59 -23.22
CA HIS A 121 -21.37 5.00 -24.28
C HIS A 121 -20.83 5.48 -25.62
N ASP A 122 -20.47 4.52 -26.48
CA ASP A 122 -20.06 4.80 -27.85
C ASP A 122 -21.28 4.73 -28.78
N ARG A 123 -21.63 5.88 -29.38
CA ARG A 123 -22.77 6.01 -30.29
C ARG A 123 -22.57 5.25 -31.61
N GLY A 124 -21.32 5.07 -32.06
CA GLY A 124 -21.05 4.40 -33.33
C GLY A 124 -21.23 2.89 -33.25
N THR A 125 -20.79 2.28 -32.14
CA THR A 125 -20.88 0.83 -31.92
C THR A 125 -22.08 0.42 -31.07
N GLY A 126 -22.76 1.37 -30.42
CA GLY A 126 -23.83 1.12 -29.44
C GLY A 126 -23.32 0.51 -28.13
N LYS A 127 -22.01 0.33 -27.96
CA LYS A 127 -21.42 -0.34 -26.79
C LYS A 127 -21.24 0.62 -25.62
N THR A 128 -21.48 0.12 -24.42
CA THR A 128 -21.08 0.77 -23.17
C THR A 128 -19.76 0.19 -22.66
N PHE A 129 -18.95 0.98 -21.97
CA PHE A 129 -17.73 0.50 -21.30
C PHE A 129 -17.19 1.56 -20.35
N LEU A 130 -16.28 1.17 -19.47
CA LEU A 130 -15.55 2.11 -18.64
C LEU A 130 -14.38 2.71 -19.41
N LYS A 131 -14.18 4.03 -19.24
CA LYS A 131 -12.96 4.73 -19.66
C LYS A 131 -12.14 5.12 -18.44
N HIS A 132 -10.82 5.10 -18.60
CA HIS A 132 -9.91 5.69 -17.61
C HIS A 132 -10.27 7.16 -17.37
N ASP A 133 -10.19 7.56 -16.11
CA ASP A 133 -10.37 8.90 -15.61
C ASP A 133 -9.46 9.10 -14.40
N THR A 134 -9.43 10.31 -13.84
CA THR A 134 -8.66 10.59 -12.62
C THR A 134 -9.59 11.23 -11.60
N ALA A 135 -9.53 10.76 -10.36
CA ALA A 135 -10.30 11.31 -9.25
C ALA A 135 -9.39 11.67 -8.07
N LYS A 136 -9.99 12.19 -6.99
CA LYS A 136 -9.34 12.30 -5.69
C LYS A 136 -9.94 11.28 -4.75
N CYS A 137 -9.09 10.46 -4.16
CA CYS A 137 -9.50 9.42 -3.23
C CYS A 137 -8.85 9.60 -1.87
N LEU A 138 -9.47 9.02 -0.85
CA LEU A 138 -8.90 8.97 0.49
C LEU A 138 -7.99 7.75 0.57
N HIS A 139 -6.72 7.95 0.90
CA HIS A 139 -5.72 6.91 1.08
C HIS A 139 -5.40 6.75 2.55
N TYR A 140 -5.26 5.51 2.99
CA TYR A 140 -4.81 5.18 4.34
C TYR A 140 -3.40 4.62 4.32
N TYR A 141 -2.61 5.04 5.31
CA TYR A 141 -1.24 4.60 5.54
C TYR A 141 -1.16 4.01 6.95
N PHE A 142 -1.04 2.70 7.03
CA PHE A 142 -0.91 1.96 8.28
C PHE A 142 0.56 1.70 8.54
N TYR A 143 1.11 2.31 9.58
CA TYR A 143 2.45 2.02 10.05
C TYR A 143 2.36 1.04 11.21
N PHE A 144 3.10 -0.05 11.15
CA PHE A 144 3.13 -1.09 12.18
C PHE A 144 4.54 -1.66 12.32
N ILE A 145 4.83 -2.30 13.46
CA ILE A 145 6.06 -3.06 13.65
C ILE A 145 5.71 -4.53 13.61
N ASP A 146 6.24 -5.22 12.62
CA ASP A 146 6.17 -6.67 12.52
C ASP A 146 7.32 -7.30 13.35
N PRO A 147 7.09 -8.42 14.07
CA PRO A 147 8.13 -9.05 14.88
C PRO A 147 9.36 -9.52 14.10
N GLU A 148 9.20 -9.94 12.84
CA GLU A 148 10.28 -10.48 12.02
C GLU A 148 10.85 -9.44 11.06
N LEU A 149 9.99 -8.52 10.63
CA LEU A 149 10.25 -7.59 9.55
C LEU A 149 10.53 -6.17 10.08
N GLY A 150 10.12 -5.85 11.30
CA GLY A 150 10.30 -4.53 11.90
C GLY A 150 9.32 -3.49 11.35
N LEU A 151 9.71 -2.21 11.37
CA LEU A 151 8.84 -1.12 10.95
C LEU A 151 8.35 -1.30 9.52
N SER A 152 7.05 -1.26 9.32
CA SER A 152 6.38 -1.61 8.07
C SER A 152 5.30 -0.60 7.76
N LEU A 153 5.06 -0.36 6.47
CA LEU A 153 4.09 0.58 5.95
C LEU A 153 3.14 -0.12 4.99
N GLN A 154 1.86 -0.22 5.33
CA GLN A 154 0.84 -0.61 4.38
C GLN A 154 0.11 0.62 3.86
N ARG A 155 0.06 0.77 2.54
CA ARG A 155 -0.70 1.81 1.86
C ARG A 155 -1.90 1.18 1.17
N HIS A 156 -3.07 1.67 1.50
CA HIS A 156 -4.28 1.31 0.77
C HIS A 156 -4.44 2.22 -0.47
N LEU A 157 -4.61 1.63 -1.65
CA LEU A 157 -5.02 2.35 -2.87
C LEU A 157 -6.45 1.92 -3.25
N PRO A 158 -7.36 2.85 -3.52
CA PRO A 158 -8.74 2.54 -3.90
C PRO A 158 -8.88 1.73 -5.19
N GLU A 159 -7.89 1.83 -6.09
CA GLU A 159 -7.90 1.15 -7.40
C GLU A 159 -7.05 -0.15 -7.42
N TYR A 160 -6.25 -0.38 -6.37
CA TYR A 160 -5.38 -1.56 -6.23
C TYR A 160 -5.51 -2.12 -4.82
N ILE A 161 -6.02 -3.35 -4.69
CA ILE A 161 -5.88 -4.09 -3.44
C ILE A 161 -4.39 -4.25 -3.12
N GLN A 162 -4.02 -3.66 -1.96
CA GLN A 162 -2.78 -3.78 -1.18
C GLN A 162 -1.44 -3.35 -1.83
N TYR A 163 -0.95 -2.19 -1.40
CA TYR A 163 0.50 -1.98 -1.26
C TYR A 163 0.85 -2.31 0.18
N VAL A 164 1.62 -3.38 0.43
CA VAL A 164 2.32 -3.53 1.70
C VAL A 164 3.78 -3.19 1.42
N VAL A 165 4.16 -1.95 1.70
CA VAL A 165 5.57 -1.51 1.73
C VAL A 165 6.12 -1.88 3.09
N VAL A 166 6.53 -3.12 3.29
CA VAL A 166 7.24 -3.52 4.51
C VAL A 166 8.65 -2.92 4.47
N GLN A 167 8.85 -1.74 5.08
CA GLN A 167 10.17 -1.11 5.11
C GLN A 167 11.05 -1.73 6.20
N LEU A 168 11.53 -2.95 5.96
CA LEU A 168 12.47 -3.65 6.83
C LEU A 168 13.63 -2.74 7.25
N LYS A 169 13.67 -2.36 8.52
CA LYS A 169 14.95 -2.03 9.18
C LYS A 169 15.33 -3.22 10.04
N LYS A 170 15.78 -4.30 9.42
CA LYS A 170 16.54 -5.32 10.15
C LYS A 170 17.95 -4.78 10.36
N LEU A 171 18.39 -4.75 11.62
CA LEU A 171 19.81 -4.58 11.97
C LEU A 171 20.61 -5.67 11.23
N PRO A 172 21.82 -5.35 10.73
CA PRO A 172 22.61 -6.28 9.92
C PRO A 172 22.86 -7.59 10.67
N TYR A 173 22.46 -8.72 10.07
CA TYR A 173 22.98 -10.03 10.48
C TYR A 173 24.34 -10.22 9.81
N ILE A 174 25.40 -10.21 10.62
CA ILE A 174 26.70 -10.71 10.21
C ILE A 174 26.57 -12.24 10.21
N LEU A 175 26.48 -12.84 9.03
CA LEU A 175 26.70 -14.28 8.89
C LEU A 175 28.20 -14.51 8.97
N ASN A 176 28.70 -14.78 10.18
CA ASN A 176 29.98 -15.46 10.32
C ASN A 176 29.76 -16.87 9.78
N GLN A 177 30.26 -17.13 8.57
CA GLN A 177 30.45 -18.49 8.10
C GLN A 177 31.63 -19.07 8.86
N ASP A 178 31.37 -19.64 10.03
CA ASP A 178 32.32 -20.56 10.66
C ASP A 178 32.22 -21.91 9.96
N SER A 179 33.08 -22.10 8.95
CA SER A 179 33.89 -23.32 8.69
C SER A 179 34.74 -23.16 7.43
#